data_AF-A0A0M0KB51-F1
#
_entry.id   AF-A0A0M0KB51-F1
#
_cell.length_a   1.000
_cell.length_b   1.000
_cell.length_c   1.000
_cell.angle_alpha   90.00
_cell.angle_beta   90.00
_cell.angle_gamma   90.00
#
_symmetry.space_group_name_H-M   'P 1'
#
loop_
_entity.id
_entity.type
_entity.pdbx_description
1 polymer ?
#
loop_
_entity_poly.entity_id
_entity_poly.type
_entity_poly.pdbx_seq_one_letter_code
_entity_poly.pdbx_strand_id
1 'polypeptide(L)'
;MLAKLQAKRAELGALMQAKAELQSRLDEAFVKTAAAPAPPPPTARSSGAGDDELRAILMHRQQAQNAVEEQERKIAQLTALQAELRGRLSDLQEEGERVLMQLARKTDECQQLAAVVEEARAAGMDPQNPRLQLAERSLATRYQEIKELAAFAHRLGLDQEEEEEEEDSPQTRALVQRQSAAATSSAKEAFEKVQRLEQELAQCVQELRSVDANASEAVARHPAFRRMRAAVVEKLETLHAELVEARSAYEKQVTQQRALMAPEVDEDEDEDEEQHDLSPMLRAALDKLWQRPYDCRIFTLQLLQSLAQLDDQSLCMMTSCFARYLDNHSEPA
;
A
#
# COMPACT_ATOMS: atom_id res chain seq x y z
N MET A 1 -4.92 15.85 -5.41
CA MET A 1 -4.71 16.02 -3.94
C MET A 1 -5.76 15.34 -3.03
N LEU A 2 -7.05 15.34 -3.38
CA LEU A 2 -8.13 14.69 -2.61
C LEU A 2 -7.89 13.19 -2.37
N ALA A 3 -7.39 12.45 -3.36
CA ALA A 3 -7.04 11.05 -3.23
C ALA A 3 -5.90 10.80 -2.23
N LYS A 4 -4.87 11.67 -2.20
CA LYS A 4 -3.76 11.60 -1.22
C LYS A 4 -4.26 11.91 0.20
N LEU A 5 -5.20 12.85 0.36
CA LEU A 5 -5.84 13.13 1.64
C LEU A 5 -6.78 12.01 2.09
N GLN A 6 -7.51 11.38 1.18
CA GLN A 6 -8.32 10.20 1.46
C GLN A 6 -7.47 8.98 1.82
N ALA A 7 -6.34 8.77 1.13
CA ALA A 7 -5.36 7.74 1.47
C ALA A 7 -4.76 7.98 2.86
N LYS A 8 -4.37 9.23 3.18
CA LYS A 8 -3.88 9.59 4.52
C LYS A 8 -4.96 9.44 5.58
N ARG A 9 -6.23 9.72 5.27
CA ARG A 9 -7.38 9.49 6.17
C ARG A 9 -7.63 7.99 6.40
N ALA A 10 -7.49 7.16 5.37
CA ALA A 10 -7.60 5.71 5.49
C ALA A 10 -6.45 5.12 6.32
N GLU A 11 -5.23 5.60 6.10
CA GLU A 11 -4.04 5.21 6.86
C GLU A 11 -4.16 5.59 8.35
N LEU A 12 -4.71 6.79 8.64
CA LEU A 12 -5.00 7.24 10.00
C LEU A 12 -6.14 6.42 10.64
N GLY A 13 -7.12 5.99 9.85
CA GLY A 13 -8.16 5.05 10.27
C GLY A 13 -7.59 3.68 10.67
N ALA A 14 -6.72 3.12 9.82
CA ALA A 14 -6.04 1.84 10.08
C ALA A 14 -5.17 1.91 11.34
N LEU A 15 -4.44 3.01 11.54
CA LEU A 15 -3.62 3.22 12.75
C LEU A 15 -4.47 3.34 14.02
N MET A 16 -5.64 3.97 13.95
CA MET A 16 -6.58 4.05 15.08
C MET A 16 -7.16 2.68 15.43
N GLN A 17 -7.45 1.85 14.43
CA GLN A 17 -7.98 0.50 14.62
C GLN A 17 -6.91 -0.44 15.20
N ALA A 18 -5.69 -0.39 14.68
CA ALA A 18 -4.55 -1.11 15.25
C ALA A 18 -4.24 -0.68 16.70
N LYS A 19 -4.38 0.61 17.03
CA LYS A 19 -4.26 1.09 18.41
C LYS A 19 -5.34 0.49 19.31
N ALA A 20 -6.60 0.45 18.86
CA ALA A 20 -7.70 -0.13 19.63
C ALA A 20 -7.50 -1.64 19.88
N GLU A 21 -7.00 -2.37 18.89
CA GLU A 21 -6.66 -3.80 19.03
C GLU A 21 -5.52 -4.04 20.02
N LEU A 22 -4.47 -3.22 19.96
CA LEU A 22 -3.36 -3.29 20.92
C LEU A 22 -3.83 -2.94 22.34
N GLN A 23 -4.71 -1.94 22.48
CA GLN A 23 -5.30 -1.57 23.77
C GLN A 23 -6.12 -2.74 24.35
N SER A 24 -6.96 -3.38 23.53
CA SER A 24 -7.75 -4.55 23.92
C SER A 24 -6.88 -5.74 24.32
N ARG A 25 -5.77 -6.00 23.60
CA ARG A 25 -4.81 -7.05 23.96
C ARG A 25 -4.09 -6.77 25.28
N LEU A 26 -3.81 -5.49 25.56
CA LEU A 26 -3.20 -5.07 26.82
C LEU A 26 -4.18 -5.30 28.00
N ASP A 27 -5.44 -4.94 27.81
CA ASP A 27 -6.50 -5.14 28.81
C ASP A 27 -6.76 -6.63 29.06
N GLU A 28 -6.76 -7.48 28.01
CA GLU A 28 -6.87 -8.93 28.16
C GLU A 28 -5.66 -9.56 28.88
N ALA A 29 -4.45 -9.07 28.60
CA ALA A 29 -3.25 -9.52 29.28
C ALA A 29 -3.30 -9.18 30.78
N PHE A 30 -3.84 -8.01 31.12
CA PHE A 30 -4.00 -7.56 32.51
C PHE A 30 -5.02 -8.43 33.29
N VAL A 31 -6.12 -8.82 32.65
CA VAL A 31 -7.14 -9.71 33.25
C VAL A 31 -6.60 -11.14 33.42
N LYS A 32 -5.80 -11.66 32.49
CA LYS A 32 -5.19 -13.00 32.60
C LYS A 32 -4.18 -13.11 33.75
N THR A 33 -3.46 -12.04 34.07
CA THR A 33 -2.58 -12.00 35.24
C THR A 33 -3.31 -11.95 36.59
N ALA A 34 -4.58 -11.54 36.62
CA ALA A 34 -5.38 -11.44 37.84
C ALA A 34 -6.14 -12.74 38.20
N ALA A 35 -6.20 -13.73 37.31
CA ALA A 35 -7.08 -14.91 37.44
C ALA A 35 -6.34 -16.27 37.51
N ALA A 36 -5.13 -16.32 38.08
CA ALA A 36 -4.44 -17.59 38.34
C ALA A 36 -4.83 -18.17 39.73
N PRO A 37 -5.27 -19.44 39.84
CA PRO A 37 -5.60 -20.06 41.12
C PRO A 37 -4.34 -20.36 41.95
N ALA A 38 -4.43 -20.13 43.26
CA ALA A 38 -3.33 -20.22 44.20
C ALA A 38 -2.71 -21.64 44.33
N PRO A 39 -1.37 -21.77 44.39
CA PRO A 39 -0.69 -23.01 44.75
C PRO A 39 -0.75 -23.27 46.27
N PRO A 40 -0.62 -24.54 46.74
CA PRO A 40 -0.69 -24.89 48.17
C PRO A 40 0.50 -24.32 48.97
N PRO A 41 0.36 -24.12 50.30
CA PRO A 41 1.26 -23.27 51.06
C PRO A 41 2.62 -23.94 51.30
N PRO A 42 3.74 -23.21 51.13
CA PRO A 42 5.04 -23.69 51.58
C PRO A 42 5.24 -23.44 53.07
N THR A 43 5.94 -24.37 53.68
CA THR A 43 6.34 -24.39 55.09
C THR A 43 7.23 -23.20 55.44
N ALA A 44 6.92 -22.58 56.57
CA ALA A 44 7.57 -21.39 57.11
C ALA A 44 9.09 -21.53 57.23
N ARG A 45 9.85 -20.63 56.59
CA ARG A 45 11.19 -20.23 57.03
C ARG A 45 11.51 -18.76 56.70
N SER A 46 12.02 -18.08 57.72
CA SER A 46 12.79 -16.83 57.74
C SER A 46 12.03 -15.50 57.61
N SER A 47 11.85 -14.87 58.77
CA SER A 47 11.23 -13.56 59.00
C SER A 47 12.23 -12.40 58.82
N GLY A 48 12.96 -12.37 57.69
CA GLY A 48 13.93 -11.30 57.38
C GLY A 48 14.09 -10.96 55.91
N ALA A 49 13.75 -11.87 54.98
CA ALA A 49 13.84 -11.64 53.54
C ALA A 49 12.57 -11.02 52.91
N GLY A 50 11.42 -11.15 53.59
CA GLY A 50 10.13 -10.69 53.05
C GLY A 50 9.96 -9.17 53.03
N ASP A 51 10.60 -8.43 53.93
CA ASP A 51 10.49 -6.96 53.97
C ASP A 51 11.29 -6.29 52.85
N ASP A 52 12.43 -6.87 52.47
CA ASP A 52 13.26 -6.38 51.36
C ASP A 52 12.64 -6.72 50.00
N GLU A 53 12.07 -7.92 49.85
CA GLU A 53 11.27 -8.29 48.67
C GLU A 53 10.02 -7.41 48.54
N LEU A 54 9.30 -7.15 49.64
CA LEU A 54 8.13 -6.28 49.63
C LEU A 54 8.51 -4.84 49.27
N ARG A 55 9.63 -4.31 49.78
CA ARG A 55 10.15 -2.99 49.36
C ARG A 55 10.54 -2.96 47.90
N ALA A 56 11.17 -4.01 47.38
CA ALA A 56 11.52 -4.12 45.96
C ALA A 56 10.26 -4.12 45.07
N ILE A 57 9.23 -4.86 45.47
CA ILE A 57 7.93 -4.89 44.78
C ILE A 57 7.25 -3.52 44.81
N LEU A 58 7.26 -2.83 45.96
CA LEU A 58 6.69 -1.49 46.08
C LEU A 58 7.44 -0.45 45.24
N MET A 59 8.78 -0.51 45.22
CA MET A 59 9.58 0.36 44.35
C MET A 59 9.34 0.07 42.87
N HIS A 60 9.29 -1.19 42.46
CA HIS A 60 8.98 -1.56 41.08
C HIS A 60 7.58 -1.10 40.67
N ARG A 61 6.59 -1.22 41.57
CA ARG A 61 5.23 -0.71 41.35
C ARG A 61 5.22 0.81 41.20
N GLN A 62 5.95 1.53 42.04
CA GLN A 62 6.03 2.99 41.97
C GLN A 62 6.70 3.45 40.67
N GLN A 63 7.77 2.75 40.24
CA GLN A 63 8.42 3.03 38.95
C GLN A 63 7.47 2.76 37.77
N ALA A 64 6.72 1.66 37.80
CA ALA A 64 5.72 1.36 36.79
C ALA A 64 4.62 2.44 36.73
N GLN A 65 4.15 2.93 37.89
CA GLN A 65 3.18 4.02 37.95
C GLN A 65 3.73 5.31 37.33
N ASN A 66 4.96 5.70 37.69
CA ASN A 66 5.60 6.88 37.10
C ASN A 66 5.76 6.76 35.58
N ALA A 67 6.08 5.56 35.07
CA ALA A 67 6.20 5.30 33.65
C ALA A 67 4.84 5.41 32.93
N VAL A 68 3.76 4.92 33.55
CA VAL A 68 2.39 5.07 33.03
C VAL A 68 1.99 6.55 33.01
N GLU A 69 2.21 7.30 34.09
CA GLU A 69 1.92 8.73 34.12
C GLU A 69 2.69 9.51 33.04
N GLU A 70 3.95 9.14 32.78
CA GLU A 70 4.74 9.75 31.71
C GLU A 70 4.18 9.40 30.32
N GLN A 71 3.74 8.17 30.11
CA GLN A 71 3.09 7.76 28.86
C GLN A 71 1.75 8.47 28.68
N GLU A 72 0.93 8.61 29.73
CA GLU A 72 -0.33 9.35 29.70
C GLU A 72 -0.11 10.82 29.30
N ARG A 73 0.94 11.47 29.84
CA ARG A 73 1.33 12.83 29.43
C ARG A 73 1.72 12.90 27.96
N LYS A 74 2.50 11.94 27.46
CA LYS A 74 2.89 11.88 26.03
C LYS A 74 1.68 11.65 25.13
N ILE A 75 0.76 10.77 25.53
CA ILE A 75 -0.50 10.54 24.80
C ILE A 75 -1.34 11.82 24.76
N ALA A 76 -1.46 12.54 25.88
CA ALA A 76 -2.18 13.80 25.93
C ALA A 76 -1.55 14.86 24.99
N GLN A 77 -0.21 14.98 24.99
CA GLN A 77 0.50 15.90 24.09
C GLN A 77 0.31 15.55 22.62
N LEU A 78 0.45 14.27 22.26
CA LEU A 78 0.23 13.80 20.89
C LEU A 78 -1.22 14.02 20.45
N THR A 79 -2.18 13.82 21.35
CA THR A 79 -3.60 14.05 21.08
C THR A 79 -3.88 15.54 20.84
N ALA A 80 -3.27 16.43 21.62
CA ALA A 80 -3.38 17.88 21.42
C ALA A 80 -2.77 18.31 20.07
N LEU A 81 -1.57 17.83 19.73
CA LEU A 81 -0.94 18.09 18.43
C LEU A 81 -1.78 17.57 17.27
N GLN A 82 -2.38 16.38 17.40
CA GLN A 82 -3.29 15.86 16.39
C GLN A 82 -4.53 16.74 16.20
N ALA A 83 -5.11 17.25 17.29
CA ALA A 83 -6.24 18.16 17.21
C ALA A 83 -5.86 19.48 16.51
N GLU A 84 -4.68 20.04 16.84
CA GLU A 84 -4.17 21.26 16.21
C GLU A 84 -3.90 21.05 14.71
N LEU A 85 -3.25 19.96 14.34
CA LEU A 85 -2.99 19.63 12.93
C LEU A 85 -4.30 19.42 12.15
N ARG A 86 -5.29 18.77 12.74
CA ARG A 86 -6.62 18.63 12.12
C ARG A 86 -7.31 19.98 11.93
N GLY A 87 -7.21 20.88 12.91
CA GLY A 87 -7.73 22.25 12.79
C GLY A 87 -7.07 22.99 11.61
N ARG A 88 -5.73 23.02 11.57
CA ARG A 88 -4.99 23.67 10.48
C ARG A 88 -5.30 23.09 9.11
N LEU A 89 -5.49 21.77 9.01
CA LEU A 89 -5.90 21.12 7.76
C LEU A 89 -7.31 21.55 7.33
N SER A 90 -8.24 21.68 8.28
CA SER A 90 -9.59 22.19 8.01
C SER A 90 -9.54 23.63 7.49
N ASP A 91 -8.75 24.50 8.12
CA ASP A 91 -8.61 25.90 7.72
C ASP A 91 -8.05 26.02 6.29
N LEU A 92 -7.01 25.24 5.98
CA LEU A 92 -6.42 25.19 4.63
C LEU A 92 -7.40 24.65 3.58
N GLN A 93 -8.26 23.69 3.95
CA GLN A 93 -9.31 23.18 3.07
C GLN A 93 -10.35 24.27 2.76
N GLU A 94 -10.83 24.98 3.76
CA GLU A 94 -11.77 26.08 3.55
C GLU A 94 -11.16 27.23 2.72
N GLU A 95 -9.90 27.57 2.96
CA GLU A 95 -9.16 28.53 2.15
C GLU A 95 -9.04 28.07 0.70
N GLY A 96 -8.75 26.79 0.47
CA GLY A 96 -8.66 26.24 -0.87
C GLY A 96 -9.99 26.26 -1.62
N GLU A 97 -11.09 25.90 -0.95
CA GLU A 97 -12.44 25.99 -1.52
C GLU A 97 -12.82 27.43 -1.88
N ARG A 98 -12.46 28.40 -1.03
CA ARG A 98 -12.67 29.83 -1.31
C ARG A 98 -11.92 30.29 -2.56
N VAL A 99 -10.65 29.88 -2.72
CA VAL A 99 -9.83 30.21 -3.89
C VAL A 99 -10.42 29.62 -5.17
N LEU A 100 -10.81 28.34 -5.14
CA LEU A 100 -11.42 27.67 -6.29
C LEU A 100 -12.76 28.33 -6.69
N MET A 101 -13.60 28.68 -5.71
CA MET A 101 -14.87 29.37 -5.97
C MET A 101 -14.63 30.76 -6.58
N GLN A 102 -13.61 31.47 -6.13
CA GLN A 102 -13.24 32.78 -6.68
C GLN A 102 -12.68 32.66 -8.11
N LEU A 103 -11.85 31.65 -8.38
CA LEU A 103 -11.32 31.37 -9.71
C LEU A 103 -12.43 31.03 -10.70
N ALA A 104 -13.36 30.15 -10.33
CA ALA A 104 -14.49 29.78 -11.17
C ALA A 104 -15.35 31.01 -11.53
N ARG A 105 -15.75 31.79 -10.51
CA ARG A 105 -16.53 33.01 -10.73
C ARG A 105 -15.81 34.01 -11.65
N LYS A 106 -14.52 34.23 -11.43
CA LYS A 106 -13.73 35.17 -12.25
C LYS A 106 -13.58 34.67 -13.69
N THR A 107 -13.48 33.36 -13.87
CA THR A 107 -13.44 32.71 -15.19
C THR A 107 -14.75 32.91 -15.93
N ASP A 108 -15.90 32.68 -15.29
CA ASP A 108 -17.23 32.93 -15.87
C ASP A 108 -17.40 34.40 -16.28
N GLU A 109 -17.03 35.33 -15.40
CA GLU A 109 -17.09 36.77 -15.67
C GLU A 109 -16.17 37.17 -16.84
N CYS A 110 -15.06 36.47 -17.06
CA CYS A 110 -14.16 36.68 -18.19
C CYS A 110 -14.72 36.10 -19.49
N GLN A 111 -15.25 34.87 -19.45
CA GLN A 111 -15.90 34.22 -20.59
C GLN A 111 -17.10 35.02 -21.11
N GLN A 112 -17.93 35.55 -20.20
CA GLN A 112 -19.04 36.43 -20.58
C GLN A 112 -18.56 37.70 -21.29
N LEU A 113 -17.48 38.33 -20.80
CA LEU A 113 -16.91 39.51 -21.43
C LEU A 113 -16.30 39.16 -22.80
N ALA A 114 -15.63 38.00 -22.92
CA ALA A 114 -15.07 37.51 -24.16
C ALA A 114 -16.15 37.28 -25.22
N ALA A 115 -17.24 36.60 -24.87
CA ALA A 115 -18.37 36.40 -25.76
C ALA A 115 -18.96 37.73 -26.28
N VAL A 116 -19.12 38.73 -25.40
CA VAL A 116 -19.60 40.06 -25.80
C VAL A 116 -18.64 40.78 -26.74
N VAL A 117 -17.32 40.66 -26.52
CA VAL A 117 -16.30 41.25 -27.40
C VAL A 117 -16.30 40.56 -28.77
N GLU A 118 -16.42 39.23 -28.80
CA GLU A 118 -16.51 38.47 -30.05
C GLU A 118 -17.78 38.78 -30.84
N GLU A 119 -18.94 38.87 -30.17
CA GLU A 119 -20.21 39.23 -30.78
C GLU A 119 -20.17 40.66 -31.36
N ALA A 120 -19.56 41.61 -30.64
CA ALA A 120 -19.38 42.98 -31.13
C ALA A 120 -18.47 43.02 -32.39
N ARG A 121 -17.42 42.20 -32.44
CA ARG A 121 -16.56 42.06 -33.63
C ARG A 121 -17.32 41.40 -34.79
N ALA A 122 -18.07 40.34 -34.52
CA ALA A 122 -18.87 39.62 -35.52
C ALA A 122 -19.98 40.50 -36.12
N ALA A 123 -20.54 41.42 -35.33
CA ALA A 123 -21.49 42.43 -35.78
C ALA A 123 -20.85 43.55 -36.64
N GLY A 124 -19.53 43.50 -36.89
CA GLY A 124 -18.81 44.46 -37.72
C GLY A 124 -18.53 45.80 -37.04
N MET A 125 -18.48 45.83 -35.69
CA MET A 125 -18.13 47.05 -34.96
C MET A 125 -16.69 47.45 -35.27
N ASP A 126 -16.46 48.74 -35.55
CA ASP A 126 -15.14 49.27 -35.89
C ASP A 126 -14.10 48.96 -34.78
N PRO A 127 -12.94 48.36 -35.10
CA PRO A 127 -11.83 48.16 -34.17
C PRO A 127 -11.33 49.45 -33.48
N GLN A 128 -11.57 50.62 -34.07
CA GLN A 128 -11.24 51.91 -33.46
C GLN A 128 -12.32 52.42 -32.49
N ASN A 129 -13.41 51.68 -32.31
CA ASN A 129 -14.47 52.07 -31.38
C ASN A 129 -13.92 52.07 -29.93
N PRO A 130 -13.99 53.21 -29.22
CA PRO A 130 -13.40 53.34 -27.89
C PRO A 130 -14.03 52.40 -26.86
N ARG A 131 -15.30 51.98 -27.06
CA ARG A 131 -15.98 51.02 -26.17
C ARG A 131 -15.43 49.61 -26.36
N LEU A 132 -15.17 49.21 -27.61
CA LEU A 132 -14.58 47.90 -27.93
C LEU A 132 -13.15 47.82 -27.39
N GLN A 133 -12.35 48.87 -27.60
CA GLN A 133 -10.97 48.93 -27.06
C GLN A 133 -10.92 48.89 -25.53
N LEU A 134 -11.88 49.53 -24.84
CA LEU A 134 -11.98 49.46 -23.38
C LEU A 134 -12.33 48.05 -22.91
N ALA A 135 -13.24 47.37 -23.60
CA ALA A 135 -13.64 46.01 -23.29
C ALA A 135 -12.48 45.01 -23.51
N GLU A 136 -11.75 45.14 -24.62
CA GLU A 136 -10.56 44.33 -24.92
C GLU A 136 -9.44 44.52 -23.89
N ARG A 137 -9.18 45.76 -23.45
CA ARG A 137 -8.22 46.03 -22.36
C ARG A 137 -8.68 45.42 -21.04
N SER A 138 -9.97 45.56 -20.72
CA SER A 138 -10.55 44.99 -19.49
C SER A 138 -10.48 43.46 -19.49
N LEU A 139 -10.67 42.85 -20.66
CA LEU A 139 -10.57 41.41 -20.87
C LEU A 139 -9.13 40.92 -20.71
N ALA A 140 -8.15 41.64 -21.26
CA ALA A 140 -6.73 41.34 -21.03
C ALA A 140 -6.35 41.41 -19.53
N THR A 141 -6.84 42.43 -18.81
CA THR A 141 -6.63 42.52 -17.36
C THR A 141 -7.27 41.34 -16.61
N ARG A 142 -8.49 40.94 -16.98
CA ARG A 142 -9.18 39.80 -16.36
C ARG A 142 -8.46 38.47 -16.61
N TYR A 143 -7.90 38.25 -17.80
CA TYR A 143 -7.07 37.06 -18.04
C TYR A 143 -5.83 37.05 -17.16
N GLN A 144 -5.20 38.20 -16.96
CA GLN A 144 -4.05 38.30 -16.05
C GLN A 144 -4.44 38.00 -14.59
N GLU A 145 -5.58 38.52 -14.12
CA GLU A 145 -6.11 38.21 -12.78
C GLU A 145 -6.40 36.71 -12.61
N ILE A 146 -7.01 36.07 -13.62
CA ILE A 146 -7.27 34.62 -13.62
C ILE A 146 -5.95 33.84 -13.58
N LYS A 147 -4.95 34.25 -14.38
CA LYS A 147 -3.63 33.61 -14.39
C LYS A 147 -2.94 33.69 -13.03
N GLU A 148 -3.04 34.83 -12.35
CA GLU A 148 -2.48 35.00 -11.00
C GLU A 148 -3.22 34.17 -9.94
N LEU A 149 -4.55 34.09 -10.03
CA LEU A 149 -5.38 33.24 -9.16
C LEU A 149 -5.13 31.76 -9.41
N ALA A 150 -4.98 31.34 -10.67
CA ALA A 150 -4.62 29.98 -11.04
C ALA A 150 -3.23 29.61 -10.51
N ALA A 151 -2.22 30.47 -10.69
CA ALA A 151 -0.89 30.26 -10.12
C ALA A 151 -0.89 30.24 -8.57
N PHE A 152 -1.84 30.94 -7.93
CA PHE A 152 -2.04 30.86 -6.50
C PHE A 152 -2.68 29.53 -6.07
N ALA A 153 -3.69 29.05 -6.81
CA ALA A 153 -4.27 27.72 -6.62
C ALA A 153 -3.23 26.61 -6.82
N HIS A 154 -2.34 26.75 -7.82
CA HIS A 154 -1.26 25.81 -8.09
C HIS A 154 -0.28 25.69 -6.93
N ARG A 155 0.13 26.83 -6.36
CA ARG A 155 1.00 26.87 -5.17
C ARG A 155 0.35 26.24 -3.94
N LEU A 156 -0.99 26.23 -3.86
CA LEU A 156 -1.75 25.54 -2.83
C LEU A 156 -2.02 24.06 -3.19
N GLY A 157 -1.63 23.60 -4.38
CA GLY A 157 -1.85 22.26 -4.90
C GLY A 157 -3.32 21.91 -5.12
N LEU A 158 -4.14 22.92 -5.42
CA LEU A 158 -5.60 22.82 -5.60
C LEU A 158 -6.01 22.50 -7.04
N ASP A 159 -5.05 22.49 -7.95
CA ASP A 159 -5.29 22.28 -9.36
C ASP A 159 -5.77 20.85 -9.57
N GLN A 160 -6.89 20.71 -10.27
CA GLN A 160 -7.25 19.45 -10.88
C GLN A 160 -6.20 19.20 -11.96
N GLU A 161 -5.72 17.97 -12.03
CA GLU A 161 -4.75 17.48 -13.00
C GLU A 161 -5.30 17.69 -14.42
N GLU A 162 -5.18 18.90 -14.95
CA GLU A 162 -4.88 19.13 -16.35
C GLU A 162 -3.40 19.53 -16.33
N GLU A 163 -2.56 18.52 -16.53
CA GLU A 163 -1.18 18.71 -16.94
C GLU A 163 -1.23 19.40 -18.31
N GLU A 164 -1.50 20.72 -18.33
CA GLU A 164 -1.05 21.55 -19.44
C GLU A 164 0.47 21.40 -19.44
N GLU A 165 0.95 20.71 -20.46
CA GLU A 165 2.33 20.51 -20.85
C GLU A 165 3.09 21.85 -20.89
N GLU A 166 3.48 22.40 -19.74
CA GLU A 166 4.64 23.29 -19.68
C GLU A 166 5.89 22.40 -19.69
N GLU A 167 6.28 22.08 -20.92
CA GLU A 167 7.58 21.59 -21.36
C GLU A 167 8.70 21.78 -20.31
N ASP A 168 9.20 20.66 -19.83
CA ASP A 168 10.64 20.45 -19.76
C ASP A 168 11.47 21.48 -18.96
N SER A 169 11.02 21.84 -17.76
CA SER A 169 11.91 22.55 -16.85
C SER A 169 13.10 21.64 -16.49
N PRO A 170 14.35 22.14 -16.53
CA PRO A 170 15.54 21.36 -16.17
C PRO A 170 15.48 20.86 -14.72
N GLN A 171 14.65 21.50 -13.88
CA GLN A 171 14.43 21.09 -12.49
C GLN A 171 13.53 19.85 -12.40
N THR A 172 12.48 19.74 -13.22
CA THR A 172 11.60 18.55 -13.27
C THR A 172 12.33 17.35 -13.86
N ARG A 173 13.10 17.53 -14.94
CA ARG A 173 13.97 16.47 -15.46
C ARG A 173 15.01 16.00 -14.45
N ALA A 174 15.67 16.93 -13.74
CA ALA A 174 16.63 16.58 -12.70
C ALA A 174 15.95 15.84 -11.53
N LEU A 175 14.70 16.17 -11.20
CA LEU A 175 13.95 15.52 -10.12
C LEU A 175 13.54 14.08 -10.51
N VAL A 176 13.02 13.88 -11.72
CA VAL A 176 12.69 12.55 -12.27
C VAL A 176 13.94 11.69 -12.44
N GLN A 177 15.05 12.27 -12.90
CA GLN A 177 16.34 11.56 -13.01
C GLN A 177 16.90 11.18 -11.63
N ARG A 178 16.70 12.03 -10.61
CA ARG A 178 17.11 11.72 -9.24
C ARG A 178 16.21 10.67 -8.58
N GLN A 179 14.91 10.70 -8.86
CA GLN A 179 13.95 9.71 -8.36
C GLN A 179 14.14 8.34 -9.02
N SER A 180 14.36 8.28 -10.33
CA SER A 180 14.70 7.04 -11.05
C SER A 180 16.05 6.46 -10.61
N ALA A 181 17.07 7.30 -10.39
CA ALA A 181 18.36 6.88 -9.82
C ALA A 181 18.22 6.34 -8.38
N ALA A 182 17.38 6.96 -7.56
CA ALA A 182 17.09 6.48 -6.21
C ALA A 182 16.30 5.16 -6.22
N ALA A 183 15.31 5.02 -7.10
CA ALA A 183 14.52 3.80 -7.25
C ALA A 183 15.38 2.62 -7.75
N THR A 184 16.27 2.86 -8.73
CA THR A 184 17.23 1.85 -9.21
C THR A 184 18.24 1.43 -8.13
N SER A 185 18.73 2.37 -7.31
CA SER A 185 19.60 2.04 -6.17
C SER A 185 18.86 1.20 -5.14
N SER A 186 17.64 1.60 -4.80
CA SER A 186 16.82 0.90 -3.81
C SER A 186 16.48 -0.53 -4.26
N ALA A 187 16.07 -0.71 -5.52
CA ALA A 187 15.78 -2.02 -6.11
C ALA A 187 17.01 -2.95 -6.12
N LYS A 188 18.22 -2.42 -6.37
CA LYS A 188 19.47 -3.19 -6.28
C LYS A 188 19.75 -3.63 -4.85
N GLU A 189 19.59 -2.76 -3.86
CA GLU A 189 19.78 -3.11 -2.45
C GLU A 189 18.80 -4.19 -1.98
N ALA A 190 17.53 -4.12 -2.41
CA ALA A 190 16.55 -5.16 -2.09
C ALA A 190 16.88 -6.50 -2.79
N PHE A 191 17.35 -6.46 -4.05
CA PHE A 191 17.81 -7.66 -4.74
C PHE A 191 19.00 -8.32 -4.04
N GLU A 192 20.01 -7.53 -3.64
CA GLU A 192 21.17 -8.03 -2.89
C GLU A 192 20.76 -8.65 -1.55
N LYS A 193 19.76 -8.07 -0.87
CA LYS A 193 19.19 -8.63 0.36
C LYS A 193 18.52 -9.98 0.11
N VAL A 194 17.70 -10.11 -0.94
CA VAL A 194 17.07 -11.38 -1.32
C VAL A 194 18.14 -12.44 -1.61
N GLN A 195 19.16 -12.09 -2.41
CA GLN A 195 20.22 -13.01 -2.77
C GLN A 195 21.03 -13.48 -1.55
N ARG A 196 21.33 -12.59 -0.61
CA ARG A 196 22.02 -12.94 0.65
C ARG A 196 21.19 -13.91 1.48
N LEU A 197 19.90 -13.62 1.68
CA LEU A 197 19.00 -14.47 2.46
C LEU A 197 18.79 -15.85 1.80
N GLU A 198 18.72 -15.91 0.47
CA GLU A 198 18.65 -17.17 -0.28
C GLU A 198 19.89 -18.03 -0.08
N GLN A 199 21.08 -17.42 -0.17
CA GLN A 199 22.34 -18.12 0.06
C GLN A 199 22.46 -18.62 1.50
N GLU A 200 22.11 -17.79 2.48
CA GLU A 200 22.15 -18.14 3.90
C GLU A 200 21.16 -19.26 4.25
N LEU A 201 19.94 -19.22 3.70
CA LEU A 201 18.95 -20.27 3.87
C LEU A 201 19.42 -21.59 3.25
N ALA A 202 19.93 -21.54 2.02
CA ALA A 202 20.46 -22.73 1.34
C ALA A 202 21.62 -23.37 2.11
N GLN A 203 22.55 -22.54 2.59
CA GLN A 203 23.68 -22.99 3.40
C GLN A 203 23.21 -23.63 4.72
N CYS A 204 22.36 -22.96 5.49
CA CYS A 204 21.90 -23.48 6.78
C CYS A 204 21.08 -24.77 6.62
N VAL A 205 20.27 -24.89 5.56
CA VAL A 205 19.54 -26.14 5.25
C VAL A 205 20.51 -27.26 4.88
N GLN A 206 21.56 -26.97 4.10
CA GLN A 206 22.57 -27.96 3.72
C GLN A 206 23.37 -28.42 4.94
N GLU A 207 23.77 -27.51 5.82
CA GLU A 207 24.47 -27.81 7.06
C GLU A 207 23.58 -28.67 7.99
N LEU A 208 22.30 -28.33 8.15
CA LEU A 208 21.37 -29.13 8.94
C LEU A 208 21.20 -30.54 8.36
N ARG A 209 21.09 -30.69 7.03
CA ARG A 209 21.06 -32.00 6.37
C ARG A 209 22.33 -32.79 6.60
N SER A 210 23.49 -32.13 6.59
CA SER A 210 24.78 -32.78 6.89
C SER A 210 24.86 -33.27 8.34
N VAL A 211 24.35 -32.50 9.29
CA VAL A 211 24.29 -32.87 10.71
C VAL A 211 23.33 -34.03 10.90
N ASP A 212 22.16 -34.00 10.25
CA ASP A 212 21.19 -35.11 10.29
C ASP A 212 21.75 -36.39 9.65
N ALA A 213 22.49 -36.28 8.54
CA ALA A 213 23.11 -37.42 7.87
C ALA A 213 24.28 -38.04 8.67
N ASN A 214 25.01 -37.22 9.43
CA ASN A 214 26.14 -37.65 10.25
C ASN A 214 25.73 -38.05 11.69
N ALA A 215 24.48 -37.80 12.08
CA ALA A 215 23.99 -38.18 13.40
C ALA A 215 23.74 -39.69 13.46
N SER A 216 24.34 -40.36 14.45
CA SER A 216 24.00 -41.75 14.75
C SER A 216 22.55 -41.88 15.23
N GLU A 217 21.94 -43.04 15.01
CA GLU A 217 20.53 -43.29 15.34
C GLU A 217 20.20 -43.08 16.84
N ALA A 218 21.16 -43.38 17.72
CA ALA A 218 21.03 -43.11 19.16
C ALA A 218 20.98 -41.61 19.48
N VAL A 219 21.77 -40.79 18.78
CA VAL A 219 21.80 -39.33 18.94
C VAL A 219 20.55 -38.70 18.34
N ALA A 220 20.10 -39.14 17.17
CA ALA A 220 18.88 -38.65 16.52
C ALA A 220 17.60 -38.89 17.36
N ARG A 221 17.58 -39.96 18.17
CA ARG A 221 16.48 -40.27 19.09
C ARG A 221 16.59 -39.53 20.43
N HIS A 222 17.72 -38.88 20.73
CA HIS A 222 17.95 -38.24 22.00
C HIS A 222 17.08 -36.96 22.16
N PRO A 223 16.38 -36.76 23.30
CA PRO A 223 15.46 -35.63 23.49
C PRO A 223 16.11 -34.25 23.38
N ALA A 224 17.38 -34.12 23.78
CA ALA A 224 18.11 -32.86 23.67
C ALA A 224 18.45 -32.51 22.21
N PHE A 225 18.85 -33.51 21.42
CA PHE A 225 19.14 -33.33 19.99
C PHE A 225 17.88 -32.93 19.22
N ARG A 226 16.74 -33.58 19.51
CA ARG A 226 15.44 -33.21 18.92
C ARG A 226 15.01 -31.78 19.26
N ARG A 227 15.20 -31.34 20.51
CA ARG A 227 14.89 -29.97 20.92
C ARG A 227 15.77 -28.94 20.22
N MET A 228 17.08 -29.19 20.14
CA MET A 228 18.00 -28.30 19.42
C MET A 228 17.69 -28.26 17.92
N ARG A 229 17.44 -29.41 17.30
CA ARG A 229 17.02 -29.51 15.90
C ARG A 229 15.73 -28.74 15.63
N ALA A 230 14.73 -28.87 16.50
CA ALA A 230 13.48 -28.11 16.40
C ALA A 230 13.73 -26.60 16.49
N ALA A 231 14.57 -26.14 17.41
CA ALA A 231 14.93 -24.72 17.53
C ALA A 231 15.71 -24.20 16.31
N VAL A 232 16.52 -25.04 15.66
CA VAL A 232 17.20 -24.67 14.40
C VAL A 232 16.20 -24.61 13.24
N VAL A 233 15.24 -25.54 13.17
CA VAL A 233 14.16 -25.51 12.17
C VAL A 233 13.30 -24.27 12.35
N GLU A 234 12.93 -23.90 13.57
CA GLU A 234 12.19 -22.66 13.86
C GLU A 234 12.95 -21.41 13.38
N LYS A 235 14.28 -21.37 13.56
CA LYS A 235 15.12 -20.29 13.02
C LYS A 235 15.19 -20.27 11.49
N LEU A 236 15.19 -21.43 10.85
CA LEU A 236 15.13 -21.54 9.39
C LEU A 236 13.77 -21.08 8.85
N GLU A 237 12.69 -21.37 9.56
CA GLU A 237 11.34 -20.88 9.23
C GLU A 237 11.26 -19.36 9.35
N THR A 238 11.86 -18.75 10.39
CA THR A 238 11.95 -17.29 10.49
C THR A 238 12.79 -16.68 9.36
N LEU A 239 13.93 -17.28 9.01
CA LEU A 239 14.77 -16.82 7.91
C LEU A 239 14.03 -16.93 6.55
N HIS A 240 13.25 -17.99 6.37
CA HIS A 240 12.41 -18.16 5.19
C HIS A 240 11.29 -17.11 5.13
N ALA A 241 10.66 -16.78 6.25
CA ALA A 241 9.66 -15.71 6.31
C ALA A 241 10.28 -14.33 5.96
N GLU A 242 11.47 -14.02 6.48
CA GLU A 242 12.21 -12.79 6.14
C GLU A 242 12.57 -12.73 4.65
N LEU A 243 12.91 -13.88 4.04
CA LEU A 243 13.17 -13.99 2.61
C LEU A 243 11.91 -13.74 1.77
N VAL A 244 10.75 -14.27 2.18
CA VAL A 244 9.46 -14.02 1.51
C VAL A 244 9.09 -12.53 1.58
N GLU A 245 9.28 -11.91 2.75
CA GLU A 245 9.06 -10.46 2.91
C GLU A 245 10.02 -9.64 2.04
N ALA A 246 11.30 -10.03 2.00
CA ALA A 246 12.30 -9.37 1.16
C ALA A 246 12.00 -9.49 -0.34
N ARG A 247 11.48 -10.65 -0.80
CA ARG A 247 11.02 -10.84 -2.19
C ARG A 247 9.84 -9.94 -2.51
N SER A 248 8.83 -9.87 -1.62
CA SER A 248 7.70 -8.95 -1.79
C SER A 248 8.14 -7.49 -1.83
N ALA A 249 9.11 -7.10 -1.01
CA ALA A 249 9.67 -5.74 -1.03
C ALA A 249 10.42 -5.44 -2.33
N TYR A 250 11.21 -6.39 -2.84
CA TYR A 250 11.88 -6.28 -4.13
C TYR A 250 10.87 -6.15 -5.28
N GLU A 251 9.83 -6.99 -5.34
CA GLU A 251 8.77 -6.90 -6.35
C GLU A 251 8.05 -5.55 -6.34
N LYS A 252 7.75 -5.02 -5.14
CA LYS A 252 7.18 -3.67 -4.99
C LYS A 252 8.11 -2.58 -5.51
N GLN A 253 9.42 -2.72 -5.30
CA GLN A 253 10.39 -1.74 -5.81
C GLN A 253 10.60 -1.86 -7.32
N VAL A 254 10.58 -3.07 -7.88
CA VAL A 254 10.66 -3.30 -9.33
C VAL A 254 9.43 -2.76 -10.04
N THR A 255 8.23 -2.94 -9.48
CA THR A 255 6.99 -2.37 -10.04
C THR A 255 7.00 -0.85 -9.96
N GLN A 256 7.45 -0.26 -8.85
CA GLN A 256 7.64 1.20 -8.73
C GLN A 256 8.69 1.73 -9.72
N GLN A 257 9.81 1.03 -9.90
CA GLN A 257 10.84 1.40 -10.87
C GLN A 257 10.30 1.33 -12.30
N ARG A 258 9.51 0.29 -12.61
CA ARG A 258 8.88 0.13 -13.93
C ARG A 258 7.85 1.22 -14.21
N ALA A 259 7.05 1.60 -13.21
CA ALA A 259 6.11 2.73 -13.32
C ALA A 259 6.82 4.07 -13.57
N LEU A 260 8.04 4.25 -13.02
CA LEU A 260 8.86 5.46 -13.24
C LEU A 260 9.65 5.46 -14.56
N MET A 261 9.74 4.32 -15.25
CA MET A 261 10.51 4.15 -16.51
C MET A 261 9.64 3.79 -17.72
N ALA A 262 8.36 3.54 -17.52
CA ALA A 262 7.42 3.44 -18.63
C ALA A 262 7.30 4.83 -19.28
N PRO A 263 7.45 4.95 -20.61
CA PRO A 263 6.88 6.09 -21.30
C PRO A 263 5.37 6.05 -21.02
N GLU A 264 4.78 7.19 -20.71
CA GLU A 264 3.33 7.35 -20.86
C GLU A 264 3.06 7.08 -22.34
N VAL A 265 2.62 5.86 -22.63
CA VAL A 265 1.88 5.58 -23.84
C VAL A 265 0.49 6.08 -23.48
N ASP A 266 0.08 7.13 -24.18
CA ASP A 266 -1.28 7.65 -24.18
C ASP A 266 -2.26 6.47 -24.20
N GLU A 267 -3.06 6.31 -23.14
CA GLU A 267 -4.26 5.46 -23.18
C GLU A 267 -5.44 6.25 -23.82
N ASP A 268 -5.16 6.98 -24.90
CA ASP A 268 -6.18 7.64 -25.73
C ASP A 268 -5.83 7.51 -27.23
N GLU A 269 -5.44 6.30 -27.67
CA GLU A 269 -5.80 5.82 -29.00
C GLU A 269 -6.32 4.38 -28.86
N ASP A 270 -7.63 4.21 -29.08
CA ASP A 270 -8.23 2.95 -29.49
C ASP A 270 -7.55 2.48 -30.79
N GLU A 271 -6.42 1.81 -30.69
CA GLU A 271 -5.91 0.90 -31.72
C GLU A 271 -5.66 -0.45 -31.07
N ASP A 272 -6.71 -1.26 -31.01
CA ASP A 272 -6.68 -2.72 -31.20
C ASP A 272 -5.38 -3.44 -30.78
N GLU A 273 -4.92 -3.27 -29.54
CA GLU A 273 -4.48 -4.44 -28.81
C GLU A 273 -5.76 -5.22 -28.53
N GLU A 274 -6.23 -5.95 -29.54
CA GLU A 274 -7.11 -7.09 -29.32
C GLU A 274 -6.32 -8.00 -28.37
N GLN A 275 -6.43 -7.73 -27.07
CA GLN A 275 -6.38 -8.71 -26.03
C GLN A 275 -7.56 -9.61 -26.37
N HIS A 276 -7.33 -10.47 -27.37
CA HIS A 276 -8.30 -11.38 -27.90
C HIS A 276 -8.81 -12.06 -26.66
N ASP A 277 -10.08 -11.84 -26.32
CA ASP A 277 -10.69 -12.65 -25.30
C ASP A 277 -10.58 -14.07 -25.85
N LEU A 278 -9.60 -14.82 -25.35
CA LEU A 278 -9.36 -16.19 -25.77
C LEU A 278 -10.38 -17.10 -25.10
N SER A 279 -11.19 -16.60 -24.17
CA SER A 279 -12.24 -17.34 -23.48
C SER A 279 -13.22 -18.02 -24.44
N PRO A 280 -13.74 -17.39 -25.50
CA PRO A 280 -14.64 -18.02 -26.47
C PRO A 280 -13.91 -19.09 -27.30
N MET A 281 -12.66 -18.84 -27.68
CA MET A 281 -11.84 -19.77 -28.46
C MET A 281 -11.45 -21.00 -27.65
N LEU A 282 -11.01 -20.80 -26.40
CA LEU A 282 -10.67 -21.82 -25.43
C LEU A 282 -11.92 -22.63 -25.06
N ARG A 283 -13.05 -21.97 -24.79
CA ARG A 283 -14.32 -22.63 -24.51
C ARG A 283 -14.77 -23.50 -25.68
N ALA A 284 -14.71 -22.99 -26.91
CA ALA A 284 -15.04 -23.77 -28.10
C ALA A 284 -14.07 -24.95 -28.35
N ALA A 285 -12.79 -24.80 -28.02
CA ALA A 285 -11.80 -25.87 -28.11
C ALA A 285 -12.05 -26.96 -27.04
N LEU A 286 -12.36 -26.55 -25.81
CA LEU A 286 -12.70 -27.43 -24.69
C LEU A 286 -14.01 -28.17 -24.94
N ASP A 287 -15.05 -27.50 -25.46
CA ASP A 287 -16.33 -28.12 -25.82
C ASP A 287 -16.14 -29.21 -26.90
N LYS A 288 -15.30 -28.95 -27.91
CA LYS A 288 -14.95 -29.93 -28.94
C LYS A 288 -14.17 -31.11 -28.40
N LEU A 289 -13.30 -30.90 -27.41
CA LEU A 289 -12.55 -31.96 -26.74
C LEU A 289 -13.44 -32.75 -25.77
N TRP A 290 -14.44 -32.10 -25.16
CA TRP A 290 -15.40 -32.74 -24.27
C TRP A 290 -16.39 -33.64 -25.02
N GLN A 291 -16.73 -33.32 -26.26
CA GLN A 291 -17.55 -34.19 -27.12
C GLN A 291 -16.82 -35.45 -27.60
N ARG A 292 -15.51 -35.56 -27.38
CA ARG A 292 -14.70 -36.73 -27.77
C ARG A 292 -14.76 -37.85 -26.71
N PRO A 293 -14.32 -39.08 -27.05
CA PRO A 293 -14.37 -40.23 -26.16
C PRO A 293 -13.68 -39.97 -24.81
N TYR A 294 -14.06 -40.75 -23.80
CA TYR A 294 -13.72 -40.57 -22.38
C TYR A 294 -12.24 -40.25 -22.10
N ASP A 295 -11.32 -40.86 -22.85
CA ASP A 295 -9.87 -40.66 -22.68
C ASP A 295 -9.41 -39.22 -22.98
N CYS A 296 -10.05 -38.53 -23.93
CA CYS A 296 -9.74 -37.13 -24.24
C CYS A 296 -10.21 -36.17 -23.15
N ARG A 297 -11.28 -36.53 -22.41
CA ARG A 297 -11.81 -35.73 -21.30
C ARG A 297 -10.85 -35.73 -20.11
N ILE A 298 -10.27 -36.88 -19.78
CA ILE A 298 -9.28 -37.00 -18.70
C ILE A 298 -8.03 -36.17 -19.02
N PHE A 299 -7.51 -36.25 -20.25
CA PHE A 299 -6.35 -35.46 -20.65
C PHE A 299 -6.61 -33.95 -20.58
N THR A 300 -7.82 -33.54 -20.95
CA THR A 300 -8.24 -32.13 -20.86
C THR A 300 -8.28 -31.64 -19.41
N LEU A 301 -8.80 -32.45 -18.48
CA LEU A 301 -8.83 -32.14 -17.05
C LEU A 301 -7.41 -32.06 -16.45
N GLN A 302 -6.51 -32.96 -16.86
CA GLN A 302 -5.11 -32.93 -16.41
C GLN A 302 -4.37 -31.70 -16.91
N LEU A 303 -4.54 -31.32 -18.18
CA LEU A 303 -3.93 -30.11 -18.75
C LEU A 303 -4.40 -28.85 -18.00
N LEU A 304 -5.71 -28.75 -17.73
CA LEU A 304 -6.28 -27.63 -16.97
C LEU A 304 -5.78 -27.59 -15.51
N GLN A 305 -5.62 -28.75 -14.86
CA GLN A 305 -5.03 -28.83 -13.53
C GLN A 305 -3.58 -28.35 -13.51
N SER A 306 -2.76 -28.74 -14.50
CA SER A 306 -1.38 -28.26 -14.63
C SER A 306 -1.31 -26.76 -14.91
N LEU A 307 -2.23 -26.25 -15.72
CA LEU A 307 -2.34 -24.82 -16.01
C LEU A 307 -2.78 -24.00 -14.79
N ALA A 308 -3.65 -24.54 -13.93
CA ALA A 308 -4.05 -23.91 -12.67
C ALA A 308 -2.92 -23.85 -11.62
N GLN A 309 -1.89 -24.69 -11.75
CA GLN A 309 -0.72 -24.71 -10.87
C GLN A 309 0.37 -23.71 -11.29
N LEU A 310 0.23 -23.08 -12.45
CA LEU A 310 1.07 -21.96 -12.85
C LEU A 310 0.46 -20.69 -12.26
N ASP A 311 1.23 -19.93 -11.47
CA ASP A 311 0.80 -18.77 -10.69
C ASP A 311 0.45 -17.54 -11.57
N ASP A 312 -0.43 -17.70 -12.55
CA ASP A 312 -1.06 -16.61 -13.29
C ASP A 312 -2.48 -16.38 -12.76
N GLN A 313 -2.71 -15.20 -12.18
CA GLN A 313 -3.95 -14.85 -11.49
C GLN A 313 -5.18 -14.90 -12.43
N SER A 314 -4.96 -14.64 -13.73
CA SER A 314 -5.96 -14.75 -14.81
C SER A 314 -6.31 -16.21 -15.14
N LEU A 315 -5.32 -17.11 -15.16
CA LEU A 315 -5.47 -18.54 -15.41
C LEU A 315 -6.17 -19.25 -14.25
N CYS A 316 -5.89 -18.83 -13.02
CA CYS A 316 -6.55 -19.33 -11.82
C CYS A 316 -8.05 -18.95 -11.80
N MET A 317 -8.39 -17.73 -12.26
CA MET A 317 -9.78 -17.30 -12.45
C MET A 317 -10.49 -18.10 -13.54
N MET A 318 -9.87 -18.31 -14.71
CA MET A 318 -10.47 -19.10 -15.81
C MET A 318 -10.71 -20.56 -15.42
N THR A 319 -9.75 -21.18 -14.73
CA THR A 319 -9.87 -22.57 -14.26
C THR A 319 -10.96 -22.70 -13.18
N SER A 320 -11.14 -21.69 -12.32
CA SER A 320 -12.23 -21.66 -11.32
C SER A 320 -13.63 -21.51 -11.95
N CYS A 321 -13.77 -20.67 -12.98
CA CYS A 321 -15.02 -20.51 -13.74
C CYS A 321 -15.39 -21.81 -14.46
N PHE A 322 -14.39 -22.51 -15.00
CA PHE A 322 -14.60 -23.78 -15.67
C PHE A 322 -14.88 -24.93 -14.70
N ALA A 323 -14.23 -24.98 -13.53
CA ALA A 323 -14.56 -25.94 -12.48
C ALA A 323 -16.03 -25.83 -12.05
N ARG A 324 -16.52 -24.60 -11.85
CA ARG A 324 -17.95 -24.35 -11.59
C ARG A 324 -18.86 -24.76 -12.75
N TYR A 325 -18.39 -24.62 -14.00
CA TYR A 325 -19.15 -25.08 -15.16
C TYR A 325 -19.24 -26.61 -15.18
N LEU A 326 -18.14 -27.33 -14.88
CA LEU A 326 -18.12 -28.79 -14.75
C LEU A 326 -19.08 -29.27 -13.66
N ASP A 327 -19.05 -28.68 -12.47
CA ASP A 327 -19.95 -29.05 -11.37
C ASP A 327 -21.44 -28.95 -11.78
N ASN A 328 -21.76 -28.00 -12.66
CA ASN A 328 -23.13 -27.78 -13.14
C ASN A 328 -23.53 -28.66 -14.34
N HIS A 329 -22.58 -29.25 -15.06
CA HIS A 329 -22.84 -29.99 -16.32
C HIS A 329 -22.29 -31.42 -16.32
N SER A 330 -21.63 -31.86 -15.25
CA SER A 330 -21.35 -33.26 -15.01
C SER A 330 -22.63 -33.95 -14.51
N GLU A 331 -23.49 -34.37 -15.43
CA GLU A 331 -24.48 -35.38 -15.07
C GLU A 331 -23.74 -36.66 -14.61
N PRO A 332 -24.20 -37.33 -13.56
CA PRO A 332 -23.64 -38.61 -13.16
C PRO A 332 -24.02 -39.65 -14.23
N ALA A 333 -23.02 -40.36 -14.74
CA ALA A 333 -23.24 -41.65 -15.38
C ALA A 333 -23.39 -42.75 -14.32
#